data_AF-A0AAD3DDV4-F1
#
_entry.id   AF-A0AAD3DDV4-F1
#
_cell.length_a   1.000
_cell.length_b   1.000
_cell.length_c   1.000
_cell.angle_alpha   90.00
_cell.angle_beta   90.00
_cell.angle_gamma   90.00
#
_symmetry.space_group_name_H-M   'P 1'
#
loop_
_entity.id
_entity.type
_entity.pdbx_description
1 polymer ?
#
loop_
_entity_poly.entity_id
_entity_poly.type
_entity_poly.pdbx_seq_one_letter_code
_entity_poly.pdbx_strand_id
1 'polypeptide(L)'
;MKTKKRSKFISLLRAIILAICLIHVSTKTPTTEASLLETGKNYVYDWVTADDSKPVTTLSIIEISDMRVRDIKRRLTREHGYGADEIAKMIDKKDLINALSYEEHRTEQKEKERKKRVALRRSIIVALICVIVVMFKPLFVHAWEVICVNVEVYTDKKKYEFSRIVEFRSPKAAFGLLLTIGVNCLQFWLSASVLLSWVMKSEYFFPIPHIPIRPAALLATATGNTGGAGPLGSYGINVGPMVVSWLFRFTNGKIENFMGRALADAHKKEKKKMKAARKEQEKKEAAIAKEERRAARRARRAEREARKKEAEARGETYEPPKKPESERSQPTSATTVPEVKPTPVQNTTKDVERERHHVAAGAMDELD
;
A
#
# COMPACT_ATOMS: atom_id res chain seq x y z
N MET A 1 -27.84 5.81 14.64
CA MET A 1 -27.23 6.73 15.65
C MET A 1 -26.35 6.07 16.72
N LYS A 2 -26.61 4.84 17.19
CA LYS A 2 -25.78 4.19 18.25
C LYS A 2 -24.34 3.84 17.84
N THR A 3 -24.07 3.62 16.55
CA THR A 3 -22.73 3.30 16.02
C THR A 3 -21.77 4.49 16.06
N LYS A 4 -22.27 5.72 15.85
CA LYS A 4 -21.45 6.95 15.81
C LYS A 4 -20.92 7.37 17.20
N LYS A 5 -21.61 7.02 18.29
CA LYS A 5 -21.13 7.24 19.67
C LYS A 5 -20.03 6.25 20.08
N ARG A 6 -20.10 5.00 19.60
CA ARG A 6 -19.10 3.96 19.90
C ARG A 6 -17.74 4.26 19.23
N SER A 7 -17.71 4.82 18.02
CA SER A 7 -16.43 5.15 17.36
C SER A 7 -15.69 6.29 18.06
N LYS A 8 -16.41 7.31 18.56
CA LYS A 8 -15.80 8.42 19.33
C LYS A 8 -15.18 7.95 20.64
N PHE A 9 -15.87 7.06 21.36
CA PHE A 9 -15.35 6.50 22.61
C PHE A 9 -14.10 5.64 22.39
N ILE A 10 -14.09 4.79 21.34
CA ILE A 10 -12.92 3.97 20.99
C ILE A 10 -11.74 4.84 20.56
N SER A 11 -11.99 5.93 19.81
CA SER A 11 -10.95 6.88 19.41
C SER A 11 -10.33 7.60 20.62
N LEU A 12 -11.15 8.00 21.59
CA LEU A 12 -10.71 8.68 22.80
C LEU A 12 -9.94 7.72 23.73
N LEU A 13 -10.39 6.47 23.87
CA LEU A 13 -9.69 5.43 24.62
C LEU A 13 -8.33 5.10 24.00
N ARG A 14 -8.23 5.00 22.67
CA ARG A 14 -6.95 4.79 21.97
C ARG A 14 -5.99 5.96 22.15
N ALA A 15 -6.50 7.20 22.15
CA ALA A 15 -5.68 8.38 22.42
C ALA A 15 -5.14 8.39 23.87
N ILE A 16 -5.95 8.01 24.85
CA ILE A 16 -5.52 7.87 26.25
C ILE A 16 -4.47 6.75 26.38
N ILE A 17 -4.69 5.59 25.76
CA ILE A 17 -3.74 4.47 25.80
C ILE A 17 -2.41 4.86 25.15
N LEU A 18 -2.42 5.54 23.99
CA LEU A 18 -1.20 6.03 23.34
C LEU A 18 -0.47 7.07 24.20
N ALA A 19 -1.19 7.97 24.87
CA ALA A 19 -0.60 8.94 25.79
C ALA A 19 0.05 8.23 26.99
N ILE A 20 -0.62 7.24 27.58
CA ILE A 20 -0.07 6.43 28.69
C ILE A 20 1.14 5.63 28.20
N CYS A 21 1.10 5.01 27.02
CA CYS A 21 2.22 4.27 26.45
C CYS A 21 3.41 5.19 26.13
N LEU A 22 3.18 6.40 25.61
CA LEU A 22 4.24 7.39 25.39
C LEU A 22 4.88 7.84 26.70
N ILE A 23 4.08 8.06 27.74
CA ILE A 23 4.58 8.36 29.09
C ILE A 23 5.39 7.16 29.61
N HIS A 24 4.89 5.93 29.47
CA HIS A 24 5.56 4.74 29.97
C HIS A 24 6.87 4.40 29.23
N VAL A 25 6.89 4.53 27.90
CA VAL A 25 8.10 4.37 27.08
C VAL A 25 9.10 5.48 27.38
N SER A 26 8.64 6.70 27.67
CA SER A 26 9.53 7.78 28.09
C SER A 26 10.08 7.59 29.51
N THR A 27 9.44 6.79 30.37
CA THR A 27 9.92 6.49 31.73
C THR A 27 10.74 5.20 31.86
N LYS A 28 10.66 4.28 30.89
CA LYS A 28 11.49 3.07 30.84
C LYS A 28 12.60 3.29 29.81
N THR A 29 13.70 3.90 30.24
CA THR A 29 14.95 3.75 29.50
C THR A 29 15.31 2.25 29.52
N PRO A 30 15.62 1.64 28.36
CA PRO A 30 16.05 0.26 28.32
C PRO A 30 17.37 0.14 29.09
N THR A 31 17.36 -0.66 30.15
CA THR A 31 18.56 -1.10 30.86
C THR A 31 19.47 -1.84 29.88
N THR A 32 20.53 -1.14 29.46
CA THR A 32 21.86 -1.64 29.10
C THR A 32 22.03 -3.16 28.96
N GLU A 33 21.60 -3.71 27.83
CA GLU A 33 22.17 -4.94 27.24
C GLU A 33 22.21 -4.78 25.72
N ALA A 34 23.08 -3.89 25.23
CA ALA A 34 23.38 -3.77 23.81
C ALA A 34 24.82 -3.23 23.61
N SER A 35 25.80 -3.93 24.16
CA SER A 35 27.23 -3.63 24.05
C SER A 35 27.86 -4.20 22.76
N LEU A 36 27.19 -4.12 21.61
CA LEU A 36 27.69 -4.73 20.36
C LEU A 36 27.55 -3.90 19.09
N LEU A 37 27.16 -2.63 19.18
CA LEU A 37 27.14 -1.68 18.05
C LEU A 37 27.96 -0.43 18.36
N GLU A 38 29.21 -0.65 18.76
CA GLU A 38 30.17 0.39 19.11
C GLU A 38 31.05 0.69 17.90
N THR A 39 30.58 1.52 16.96
CA THR A 39 31.47 2.25 16.02
C THR A 39 30.82 3.41 15.26
N GLY A 40 29.49 3.59 15.33
CA GLY A 40 28.83 4.78 14.77
C GLY A 40 28.50 5.80 15.85
N LYS A 41 29.24 6.92 15.94
CA LYS A 41 28.93 8.05 16.82
C LYS A 41 27.57 8.67 16.45
N ASN A 42 26.48 8.09 16.95
CA ASN A 42 25.15 8.66 16.85
C ASN A 42 25.01 9.75 17.91
N TYR A 43 25.40 10.99 17.57
CA TYR A 43 25.24 12.18 18.42
C TYR A 43 23.82 12.40 18.95
N VAL A 44 22.81 11.77 18.31
CA VAL A 44 21.39 11.84 18.71
C VAL A 44 21.01 10.80 19.78
N TYR A 45 21.79 9.74 19.99
CA TYR A 45 21.56 8.83 21.11
C TYR A 45 22.49 9.13 22.29
N ASP A 46 23.66 9.72 22.00
CA ASP A 46 24.66 10.05 23.00
C ASP A 46 24.12 11.04 24.07
N TRP A 47 23.23 11.96 23.71
CA TRP A 47 22.59 12.86 24.70
C TRP A 47 21.55 12.17 25.60
N VAL A 48 21.01 11.02 25.17
CA VAL A 48 20.07 10.24 25.97
C VAL A 48 20.81 9.40 27.00
N THR A 49 21.92 8.77 26.58
CA THR A 49 22.72 7.84 27.39
C THR A 49 23.80 8.51 28.23
N ALA A 50 24.26 9.72 27.90
CA ALA A 50 25.27 10.43 28.69
C ALA A 50 24.81 10.84 30.11
N ASP A 51 23.52 10.72 30.43
CA ASP A 51 22.99 10.97 31.77
C ASP A 51 23.14 9.78 32.74
N ASP A 52 23.47 8.58 32.23
CA ASP A 52 23.77 7.39 33.06
C ASP A 52 25.24 7.34 33.50
N SER A 53 25.99 8.44 33.32
CA SER A 53 27.30 8.57 33.96
C SER A 53 27.13 8.34 35.45
N LYS A 54 27.83 7.31 35.97
CA LYS A 54 27.76 6.85 37.36
C LYS A 54 27.57 8.04 38.32
N PRO A 55 26.55 8.03 39.19
CA PRO A 55 26.32 9.13 40.10
C PRO A 55 27.61 9.38 40.88
N VAL A 56 28.11 10.61 40.83
CA VAL A 56 29.27 11.00 41.63
C VAL A 56 28.84 10.85 43.08
N THR A 57 29.49 9.94 43.80
CA THR A 57 29.22 9.70 45.22
C THR A 57 29.74 10.88 46.03
N THR A 58 28.88 11.86 46.25
CA THR A 58 29.09 12.97 47.18
C THR A 58 28.96 12.46 48.61
N LEU A 59 29.95 12.75 49.45
CA LEU A 59 29.90 12.38 50.88
C LEU A 59 28.97 13.29 51.66
N SER A 60 28.25 12.73 52.62
CA SER A 60 27.51 13.51 53.61
C SER A 60 28.45 14.16 54.63
N ILE A 61 28.00 15.25 55.26
CA ILE A 61 28.79 15.97 56.30
C ILE A 61 29.21 15.04 57.44
N ILE A 62 28.36 14.07 57.80
CA ILE A 62 28.64 13.08 58.85
C ILE A 62 29.81 12.18 58.42
N GLU A 63 29.75 11.63 57.21
CA GLU A 63 30.83 10.79 56.67
C GLU A 63 32.15 11.57 56.55
N ILE A 64 32.10 12.84 56.14
CA ILE A 64 33.28 13.73 56.10
C ILE A 64 33.84 13.94 57.51
N SER A 65 32.98 14.10 58.52
CA SER A 65 33.41 14.32 59.90
C SER A 65 34.11 13.09 60.50
N ASP A 66 33.70 11.89 60.09
CA ASP A 66 34.27 10.61 60.50
C ASP A 66 35.60 10.29 59.79
N MET A 67 35.87 10.93 58.65
CA MET A 67 37.13 10.75 57.93
C MET A 67 38.35 11.25 58.72
N ARG A 68 39.49 10.58 58.49
CA ARG A 68 40.78 11.02 59.03
C ARG A 68 41.26 12.26 58.28
N VAL A 69 41.95 13.17 58.99
CA VAL A 69 42.50 14.42 58.45
C VAL A 69 43.34 14.19 57.19
N ARG A 70 44.13 13.11 57.15
CA ARG A 70 44.94 12.73 56.00
C ARG A 70 44.10 12.45 54.76
N ASP A 71 42.96 11.81 54.91
CA ASP A 71 42.09 11.42 53.80
C ASP A 71 41.28 12.62 53.30
N ILE A 72 40.85 13.51 54.21
CA ILE A 72 40.24 14.80 53.86
C ILE A 72 41.21 15.64 53.01
N LYS A 73 42.48 15.78 53.45
CA LYS A 73 43.52 16.50 52.69
C LYS A 73 43.76 15.89 51.31
N ARG A 74 43.88 14.56 51.22
CA ARG A 74 44.08 13.84 49.94
C ARG A 74 42.92 14.08 48.98
N ARG A 75 41.68 14.08 49.48
CA ARG A 75 40.48 14.28 48.66
C ARG A 75 40.37 15.73 48.16
N LEU A 76 40.60 16.71 49.05
CA LEU A 76 40.69 18.13 48.67
C LEU A 76 41.75 18.37 47.57
N THR A 77 42.93 17.77 47.67
CA THR A 77 43.97 17.91 46.64
C THR A 77 43.60 17.20 45.33
N ARG A 78 43.13 15.95 45.39
CA ARG A 78 42.96 15.11 44.20
C ARG A 78 41.67 15.38 43.44
N GLU A 79 40.57 15.58 44.14
CA GLU A 79 39.25 15.71 43.53
C GLU A 79 38.86 17.18 43.32
N HIS A 80 39.24 18.05 44.25
CA HIS A 80 38.88 19.47 44.23
C HIS A 80 40.02 20.40 43.82
N GLY A 81 41.24 19.88 43.66
CA GLY A 81 42.38 20.63 43.13
C GLY A 81 43.00 21.66 44.09
N TYR A 82 42.76 21.56 45.40
CA TYR A 82 43.34 22.50 46.36
C TYR A 82 44.87 22.44 46.37
N GLY A 83 45.49 23.60 46.37
CA GLY A 83 46.94 23.73 46.46
C GLY A 83 47.47 23.23 47.80
N ALA A 84 48.68 22.66 47.81
CA ALA A 84 49.34 22.23 49.04
C ALA A 84 49.44 23.37 50.07
N ASP A 85 49.66 24.60 49.59
CA ASP A 85 49.78 25.80 50.41
C ASP A 85 48.47 26.22 51.07
N GLU A 86 47.33 26.01 50.41
CA GLU A 86 46.00 26.31 50.96
C GLU A 86 45.62 25.29 52.03
N ILE A 87 45.97 24.02 51.80
CA ILE A 87 45.74 22.93 52.75
C ILE A 87 46.68 23.03 53.97
N ALA A 88 47.88 23.58 53.79
CA ALA A 88 48.82 23.81 54.89
C ALA A 88 48.33 24.90 55.85
N LYS A 89 47.61 25.91 55.34
CA LYS A 89 46.99 26.97 56.16
C LYS A 89 45.84 26.45 57.02
N MET A 90 45.18 25.37 56.62
CA MET A 90 44.11 24.71 57.38
C MET A 90 44.73 23.67 58.35
N ILE A 91 45.10 24.13 59.54
CA ILE A 91 45.72 23.29 60.58
C ILE A 91 44.66 22.44 61.30
N ASP A 92 43.49 23.02 61.56
CA ASP A 92 42.44 22.36 62.32
C ASP A 92 41.57 21.44 61.47
N LYS A 93 41.18 20.30 62.05
CA LYS A 93 40.27 19.34 61.39
C LYS A 93 38.95 20.00 61.01
N LYS A 94 38.48 20.96 61.80
CA LYS A 94 37.21 21.67 61.57
C LYS A 94 37.23 22.49 60.28
N ASP A 95 38.33 23.19 60.00
CA ASP A 95 38.47 24.01 58.79
C ASP A 95 38.54 23.14 57.53
N LEU A 96 39.22 21.99 57.62
CA LEU A 96 39.28 21.01 56.53
C LEU A 96 37.92 20.35 56.26
N ILE A 97 37.15 20.02 57.30
CA ILE A 97 35.78 19.52 57.15
C ILE A 97 34.91 20.58 56.49
N ASN A 98 35.00 21.84 56.92
CA ASN A 98 34.19 22.93 56.36
C ASN A 98 34.56 23.25 54.90
N ALA A 99 35.85 23.21 54.56
CA ALA A 99 36.31 23.39 53.18
C ALA A 99 35.83 22.25 52.28
N LEU A 100 35.96 20.99 52.73
CA LEU A 100 35.50 19.83 51.95
C LEU A 100 33.97 19.80 51.84
N SER A 101 33.23 20.13 52.90
CA SER A 101 31.77 20.17 52.86
C SER A 101 31.26 21.26 51.91
N TYR A 102 31.92 22.42 51.86
CA TYR A 102 31.57 23.49 50.94
C TYR A 102 31.75 23.07 49.48
N GLU A 103 32.86 22.43 49.13
CA GLU A 103 33.12 22.00 47.75
C GLU A 103 32.26 20.82 47.31
N GLU A 104 32.03 19.82 48.18
CA GLU A 104 31.08 18.73 47.90
C GLU A 104 29.66 19.27 47.72
N HIS A 105 29.24 20.27 48.51
CA HIS A 105 27.95 20.91 48.30
C HIS A 105 27.90 21.72 46.98
N ARG A 106 29.00 22.38 46.61
CA ARG A 106 29.12 23.13 45.36
C ARG A 106 29.09 22.20 44.14
N THR A 107 29.74 21.06 44.18
CA THR A 107 29.67 20.04 43.10
C THR A 107 28.26 19.47 43.01
N GLU A 108 27.62 19.14 44.14
CA GLU A 108 26.24 18.66 44.18
C GLU A 108 25.26 19.67 43.56
N GLN A 109 25.41 20.97 43.88
CA GLN A 109 24.58 22.02 43.29
C GLN A 109 24.79 22.12 41.76
N LYS A 110 26.03 22.09 41.28
CA LYS A 110 26.34 22.10 39.84
C LYS A 110 25.73 20.90 39.12
N GLU A 111 25.76 19.71 39.73
CA GLU A 111 25.14 18.51 39.16
C GLU A 111 23.62 18.61 39.11
N LYS A 112 22.99 19.11 40.18
CA LYS A 112 21.53 19.36 40.20
C LYS A 112 21.14 20.36 39.11
N GLU A 113 21.91 21.42 38.91
CA GLU A 113 21.68 22.36 37.80
C GLU A 113 21.86 21.74 36.43
N ARG A 114 22.90 20.91 36.23
CA ARG A 114 23.12 20.19 34.97
C ARG A 114 21.95 19.27 34.67
N LYS A 115 21.50 18.47 35.64
CA LYS A 115 20.32 17.60 35.52
C LYS A 115 19.06 18.39 35.19
N LYS A 116 18.83 19.54 35.85
CA LYS A 116 17.71 20.44 35.54
C LYS A 116 17.77 20.96 34.10
N ARG A 117 18.95 21.40 33.61
CA ARG A 117 19.11 21.86 32.22
C ARG A 117 18.84 20.77 31.20
N VAL A 118 19.32 19.54 31.47
CA VAL A 118 19.06 18.41 30.56
C VAL A 118 17.59 18.01 30.58
N ALA A 119 16.98 17.89 31.75
CA ALA A 119 15.54 17.63 31.88
C ALA A 119 14.69 18.69 31.17
N LEU A 120 15.07 19.97 31.27
CA LEU A 120 14.43 21.07 30.56
C LEU A 120 14.58 20.94 29.04
N ARG A 121 15.77 20.61 28.53
CA ARG A 121 15.96 20.36 27.09
C ARG A 121 15.11 19.19 26.60
N ARG A 122 15.02 18.11 27.37
CA ARG A 122 14.17 16.95 27.07
C ARG A 122 12.70 17.33 27.05
N SER A 123 12.23 18.08 28.05
CA SER A 123 10.84 18.52 28.11
C SER A 123 10.49 19.46 26.95
N ILE A 124 11.40 20.35 26.53
CA ILE A 124 11.22 21.17 25.32
C ILE A 124 11.08 20.30 24.07
N ILE A 125 11.96 19.32 23.86
CA ILE A 125 11.90 18.44 22.68
C ILE A 125 10.57 17.67 22.66
N VAL A 126 10.17 17.08 23.79
CA VAL A 126 8.90 16.35 23.92
C VAL A 126 7.70 17.27 23.68
N ALA A 127 7.72 18.49 24.23
CA ALA A 127 6.67 19.47 23.98
C ALA A 127 6.58 19.85 22.50
N LEU A 128 7.71 20.06 21.82
CA LEU A 128 7.76 20.38 20.40
C LEU A 128 7.21 19.23 19.53
N ILE A 129 7.57 17.98 19.84
CA ILE A 129 7.01 16.79 19.18
C ILE A 129 5.49 16.73 19.40
N CYS A 130 5.02 16.99 20.63
CA CYS A 130 3.59 17.00 20.95
C CYS A 130 2.84 18.09 20.15
N VAL A 131 3.40 19.30 20.05
CA VAL A 131 2.84 20.39 19.24
C VAL A 131 2.77 19.98 17.76
N ILE A 132 3.84 19.41 17.19
CA ILE A 132 3.84 18.88 15.83
C ILE A 132 2.70 17.86 15.67
N VAL A 133 2.60 16.85 16.54
CA VAL A 133 1.55 15.81 16.43
C VAL A 133 0.15 16.42 16.49
N VAL A 134 -0.10 17.40 17.36
CA VAL A 134 -1.39 18.07 17.49
C VAL A 134 -1.70 18.94 16.25
N MET A 135 -0.72 19.71 15.75
CA MET A 135 -0.90 20.55 14.56
C MET A 135 -1.11 19.74 13.28
N PHE A 136 -0.39 18.62 13.13
CA PHE A 136 -0.49 17.75 11.95
C PHE A 136 -1.60 16.69 12.08
N LYS A 137 -2.28 16.58 13.22
CA LYS A 137 -3.41 15.65 13.41
C LYS A 137 -4.46 15.70 12.28
N PRO A 138 -5.02 16.86 11.88
CA PRO A 138 -5.99 16.90 10.78
C PRO A 138 -5.38 16.43 9.46
N LEU A 139 -4.11 16.74 9.20
CA LEU A 139 -3.40 16.28 8.00
C LEU A 139 -3.20 14.77 8.01
N PHE A 140 -2.88 14.16 9.15
CA PHE A 140 -2.79 12.71 9.27
C PHE A 140 -4.15 12.02 9.10
N VAL A 141 -5.22 12.59 9.64
CA VAL A 141 -6.58 12.05 9.46
C VAL A 141 -6.97 12.13 7.98
N HIS A 142 -6.74 13.28 7.33
CA HIS A 142 -7.05 13.44 5.92
C HIS A 142 -6.20 12.52 5.03
N ALA A 143 -4.88 12.44 5.28
CA ALA A 143 -4.00 11.51 4.58
C ALA A 143 -4.43 10.07 4.78
N TRP A 144 -4.86 9.69 5.98
CA TRP A 144 -5.38 8.37 6.28
C TRP A 144 -6.69 8.07 5.53
N GLU A 145 -7.63 9.02 5.50
CA GLU A 145 -8.87 8.90 4.73
C GLU A 145 -8.59 8.74 3.24
N VAL A 146 -7.71 9.56 2.67
CA VAL A 146 -7.28 9.45 1.26
C VAL A 146 -6.61 8.10 0.99
N ILE A 147 -5.76 7.62 1.89
CA ILE A 147 -5.15 6.28 1.79
C ILE A 147 -6.24 5.21 1.83
N CYS A 148 -7.20 5.26 2.77
CA CYS A 148 -8.28 4.28 2.86
C CYS A 148 -9.14 4.26 1.60
N VAL A 149 -9.54 5.42 1.07
CA VAL A 149 -10.33 5.52 -0.16
C VAL A 149 -9.53 5.02 -1.36
N ASN A 150 -8.26 5.42 -1.50
CA ASN A 150 -7.41 4.92 -2.58
C ASN A 150 -7.18 3.41 -2.48
N VAL A 151 -7.05 2.87 -1.26
CA VAL A 151 -6.95 1.43 -1.04
C VAL A 151 -8.26 0.74 -1.43
N GLU A 152 -9.42 1.28 -1.05
CA GLU A 152 -10.73 0.72 -1.43
C GLU A 152 -10.90 0.68 -2.95
N VAL A 153 -10.68 1.82 -3.62
CA VAL A 153 -10.73 1.94 -5.09
C VAL A 153 -9.73 0.98 -5.76
N TYR A 154 -8.51 0.89 -5.23
CA TYR A 154 -7.51 -0.03 -5.74
C TYR A 154 -7.91 -1.49 -5.54
N THR A 155 -8.44 -1.85 -4.36
CA THR A 155 -8.88 -3.21 -4.07
C THR A 155 -10.07 -3.61 -4.92
N ASP A 156 -11.03 -2.72 -5.17
CA ASP A 156 -12.18 -3.00 -6.02
C ASP A 156 -11.78 -3.18 -7.48
N LYS A 157 -10.90 -2.31 -8.00
CA LYS A 157 -10.32 -2.47 -9.33
C LYS A 157 -9.59 -3.81 -9.48
N LYS A 158 -8.75 -4.17 -8.49
CA LYS A 158 -8.02 -5.45 -8.50
C LYS A 158 -8.92 -6.66 -8.31
N LYS A 159 -9.99 -6.53 -7.53
CA LYS A 159 -11.01 -7.57 -7.38
C LYS A 159 -11.73 -7.82 -8.71
N TYR A 160 -12.08 -6.76 -9.45
CA TYR A 160 -12.68 -6.90 -10.77
C TYR A 160 -11.72 -7.57 -11.78
N GLU A 161 -10.45 -7.15 -11.81
CA GLU A 161 -9.41 -7.78 -12.63
C GLU A 161 -9.22 -9.27 -12.27
N PHE A 162 -9.17 -9.58 -10.97
CA PHE A 162 -9.03 -10.95 -10.46
C PHE A 162 -10.23 -11.82 -10.85
N SER A 163 -11.46 -11.32 -10.63
CA SER A 163 -12.69 -12.04 -11.01
C SER A 163 -12.71 -12.36 -12.50
N ARG A 164 -12.33 -11.41 -13.37
CA ARG A 164 -12.20 -11.67 -14.82
C ARG A 164 -11.16 -12.74 -15.14
N ILE A 165 -10.00 -12.69 -14.49
CA ILE A 165 -8.94 -13.68 -14.73
C ILE A 165 -9.40 -15.09 -14.33
N VAL A 166 -10.12 -15.21 -13.21
CA VAL A 166 -10.71 -16.47 -12.74
C VAL A 166 -11.77 -16.98 -13.72
N GLU A 167 -12.63 -16.10 -14.24
CA GLU A 167 -13.67 -16.44 -15.22
C GLU A 167 -13.07 -17.00 -16.52
N PHE A 168 -12.04 -16.34 -17.07
CA PHE A 168 -11.39 -16.79 -18.30
C PHE A 168 -10.44 -18.00 -18.11
N ARG A 169 -10.15 -18.41 -16.87
CA ARG A 169 -9.21 -19.49 -16.51
C ARG A 169 -7.88 -19.43 -17.29
N SER A 170 -7.36 -18.21 -17.53
CA SER A 170 -6.13 -18.03 -18.31
C SER A 170 -4.91 -18.01 -17.38
N PRO A 171 -4.06 -19.06 -17.37
CA PRO A 171 -2.89 -19.11 -16.48
C PRO A 171 -1.88 -18.00 -16.80
N LYS A 172 -1.81 -17.55 -18.05
CA LYS A 172 -0.95 -16.43 -18.47
C LYS A 172 -1.40 -15.10 -17.84
N ALA A 173 -2.71 -14.87 -17.76
CA ALA A 173 -3.24 -13.66 -17.14
C ALA A 173 -3.05 -13.70 -15.61
N ALA A 174 -3.23 -14.87 -14.98
CA ALA A 174 -2.94 -15.07 -13.57
C ALA A 174 -1.47 -14.81 -13.22
N PHE A 175 -0.54 -15.28 -14.05
CA PHE A 175 0.89 -15.00 -13.89
C PHE A 175 1.21 -13.50 -14.02
N GLY A 176 0.60 -12.80 -15.00
CA GLY A 176 0.74 -11.35 -15.13
C GLY A 176 0.24 -10.59 -13.91
N LEU A 177 -0.88 -11.02 -13.32
CA LEU A 177 -1.39 -10.43 -12.09
C LEU A 177 -0.44 -10.66 -10.91
N LEU A 178 0.10 -11.87 -10.76
CA LEU A 178 1.07 -12.18 -9.70
C LEU A 178 2.33 -11.30 -9.82
N LEU A 179 2.86 -11.11 -11.04
CA LEU A 179 3.97 -10.20 -11.28
C LEU A 179 3.63 -8.76 -10.92
N THR A 180 2.42 -8.30 -11.24
CA THR A 180 1.96 -6.95 -10.89
C THR A 180 1.91 -6.75 -9.38
N ILE A 181 1.42 -7.74 -8.63
CA ILE A 181 1.42 -7.71 -7.16
C ILE A 181 2.85 -7.66 -6.63
N GLY A 182 3.75 -8.49 -7.15
CA GLY A 182 5.16 -8.50 -6.77
C GLY A 182 5.84 -7.15 -7.00
N VAL A 183 5.66 -6.55 -8.18
CA VAL A 183 6.20 -5.22 -8.50
C VAL A 183 5.62 -4.14 -7.59
N ASN A 184 4.31 -4.14 -7.35
CA ASN A 184 3.67 -3.14 -6.48
C ASN A 184 4.14 -3.26 -5.02
N CYS A 185 4.32 -4.48 -4.51
CA CYS A 185 4.93 -4.70 -3.19
C CYS A 185 6.36 -4.17 -3.13
N LEU A 186 7.16 -4.38 -4.19
CA LEU A 186 8.54 -3.92 -4.24
C LEU A 186 8.64 -2.40 -4.37
N GLN A 187 7.73 -1.78 -5.13
CA GLN A 187 7.61 -0.32 -5.24
C GLN A 187 7.18 0.30 -3.90
N PHE A 188 6.21 -0.31 -3.22
CA PHE A 188 5.79 0.12 -1.88
C PHE A 188 6.94 -0.01 -0.88
N TRP A 189 7.63 -1.15 -0.88
CA TRP A 189 8.81 -1.39 -0.05
C TRP A 189 9.87 -0.31 -0.26
N LEU A 190 10.24 -0.02 -1.52
CA LEU A 190 11.23 1.01 -1.82
C LEU A 190 10.77 2.42 -1.41
N SER A 191 9.49 2.73 -1.59
CA SER A 191 8.94 4.03 -1.16
C SER A 191 9.00 4.16 0.37
N ALA A 192 8.62 3.11 1.09
CA ALA A 192 8.73 3.04 2.54
C ALA A 192 10.20 3.13 2.99
N SER A 193 11.12 2.48 2.28
CA SER A 193 12.54 2.59 2.53
C SER A 193 13.03 4.04 2.34
N VAL A 194 12.71 4.71 1.22
CA VAL A 194 13.11 6.12 1.02
C VAL A 194 12.55 7.05 2.10
N LEU A 195 11.31 6.84 2.55
CA LEU A 195 10.76 7.61 3.67
C LEU A 195 11.48 7.31 4.99
N LEU A 196 11.79 6.03 5.24
CA LEU A 196 12.50 5.62 6.44
C LEU A 196 13.94 6.14 6.47
N SER A 197 14.59 6.33 5.31
CA SER A 197 15.95 6.88 5.25
C SER A 197 16.04 8.34 5.65
N TRP A 198 14.92 9.07 5.57
CA TRP A 198 14.85 10.45 6.05
C TRP A 198 14.79 10.52 7.58
N VAL A 199 14.24 9.48 8.21
CA VAL A 199 14.07 9.40 9.67
C VAL A 199 15.27 8.69 10.30
N MET A 200 15.77 7.64 9.66
CA MET A 200 16.86 6.80 10.14
C MET A 200 18.10 6.98 9.28
N LYS A 201 19.17 7.53 9.87
CA LYS A 201 20.52 7.56 9.28
C LYS A 201 21.20 6.18 9.34
N SER A 202 20.50 5.16 8.88
CA SER A 202 21.02 3.79 8.83
C SER A 202 21.67 3.56 7.48
N GLU A 203 22.98 3.29 7.47
CA GLU A 203 23.73 2.97 6.25
C GLU A 203 23.34 1.60 5.66
N TYR A 204 22.76 0.71 6.47
CA TYR A 204 22.52 -0.69 6.09
C TYR A 204 21.10 -0.98 5.58
N PHE A 205 20.12 -0.12 5.87
CA PHE A 205 18.73 -0.38 5.50
C PHE A 205 18.35 0.05 4.08
N PHE A 206 19.26 0.72 3.34
CA PHE A 206 18.94 1.28 2.03
C PHE A 206 19.86 0.72 0.93
N PRO A 207 19.41 -0.30 0.18
CA PRO A 207 20.17 -0.83 -0.96
C PRO A 207 20.20 0.11 -2.16
N ILE A 208 19.73 1.36 -2.03
CA ILE A 208 19.74 2.33 -3.13
C ILE A 208 21.12 2.97 -3.15
N PRO A 209 21.95 2.73 -4.18
CA PRO A 209 23.24 3.38 -4.29
C PRO A 209 23.00 4.89 -4.34
N HIS A 210 23.57 5.60 -3.37
CA HIS A 210 23.59 7.05 -3.39
C HIS A 210 24.56 7.47 -4.50
N ILE A 211 24.03 7.74 -5.68
CA ILE A 211 24.78 8.28 -6.82
C ILE A 211 24.45 9.77 -6.85
N PRO A 212 25.15 10.62 -6.07
CA PRO A 212 24.91 12.05 -6.08
C PRO A 212 25.40 12.60 -7.40
N ILE A 213 24.49 12.88 -8.32
CA ILE A 213 24.83 13.71 -9.47
C ILE A 213 24.93 15.13 -8.94
N ARG A 214 26.15 15.67 -8.90
CA ARG A 214 26.42 17.05 -8.52
C ARG A 214 26.32 17.89 -9.80
N PRO A 215 25.23 18.63 -10.04
CA PRO A 215 25.05 19.38 -11.29
C PRO A 215 26.15 20.43 -11.46
N ALA A 216 26.63 20.99 -10.33
CA ALA A 216 27.77 21.90 -10.29
C ALA A 216 29.08 21.25 -10.78
N ALA A 217 29.29 19.95 -10.55
CA ALA A 217 30.45 19.25 -11.08
C ALA A 217 30.34 19.06 -12.59
N LEU A 218 29.15 18.69 -13.10
CA LEU A 218 28.90 18.57 -14.54
C LEU A 218 29.08 19.91 -15.28
N LEU A 219 28.59 21.01 -14.69
CA LEU A 219 28.76 22.36 -15.23
C LEU A 219 30.21 22.85 -15.13
N ALA A 220 30.91 22.56 -14.02
CA ALA A 220 32.32 22.91 -13.86
C ALA A 220 33.21 22.16 -14.88
N THR A 221 32.92 20.88 -15.15
CA THR A 221 33.58 20.12 -16.21
C THR A 221 33.28 20.69 -17.59
N ALA A 222 32.02 21.10 -17.85
CA ALA A 222 31.63 21.68 -19.14
C ALA A 222 32.20 23.09 -19.38
N THR A 223 32.42 23.88 -18.32
CA THR A 223 32.95 25.25 -18.41
C THR A 223 34.47 25.35 -18.23
N GLY A 224 35.15 24.23 -18.00
CA GLY A 224 36.61 24.19 -17.79
C GLY A 224 37.11 24.86 -16.51
N ASN A 225 36.19 25.35 -15.67
CA ASN A 225 36.52 26.10 -14.47
C ASN A 225 36.48 25.18 -13.24
N THR A 226 37.60 24.49 -12.98
CA THR A 226 37.72 23.48 -11.91
C THR A 226 37.69 24.05 -10.49
N GLY A 227 37.73 25.38 -10.34
CA GLY A 227 37.95 26.06 -9.05
C GLY A 227 36.70 26.50 -8.27
N GLY A 228 35.47 26.20 -8.71
CA GLY A 228 34.31 26.98 -8.24
C GLY A 228 32.97 26.27 -8.13
N ALA A 229 32.91 25.01 -7.70
CA ALA A 229 31.65 24.51 -7.15
C ALA A 229 31.52 25.10 -5.74
N GLY A 230 30.94 26.30 -5.61
CA GLY A 230 30.73 26.99 -4.34
C GLY A 230 29.89 26.16 -3.34
N PRO A 231 29.24 26.77 -2.33
CA PRO A 231 28.47 26.03 -1.31
C PRO A 231 27.41 25.05 -1.89
N LEU A 232 26.97 25.28 -3.14
CA LEU A 232 26.10 24.40 -3.92
C LEU A 232 26.72 23.05 -4.32
N GLY A 233 28.04 22.89 -4.27
CA GLY A 233 28.74 21.62 -4.58
C GLY A 233 28.41 20.48 -3.59
N SER A 234 27.85 20.82 -2.42
CA SER A 234 27.37 19.87 -1.43
C SER A 234 25.97 19.30 -1.73
N TYR A 235 25.19 19.96 -2.60
CA TYR A 235 23.87 19.47 -3.03
C TYR A 235 24.03 18.48 -4.19
N GLY A 236 23.86 17.19 -3.89
CA GLY A 236 23.71 16.13 -4.89
C GLY A 236 22.24 15.79 -5.09
N ILE A 237 21.76 15.76 -6.35
CA ILE A 237 20.44 15.21 -6.65
C ILE A 237 20.59 13.68 -6.69
N ASN A 238 19.82 12.97 -5.86
CA ASN A 238 19.76 11.52 -5.91
C ASN A 238 18.90 11.07 -7.09
N VAL A 239 19.56 10.67 -8.17
CA VAL A 239 18.90 10.19 -9.39
C VAL A 239 18.53 8.71 -9.29
N GLY A 240 19.11 7.98 -8.33
CA GLY A 240 18.82 6.57 -8.07
C GLY A 240 17.32 6.26 -7.90
N PRO A 241 16.61 6.88 -6.93
CA PRO A 241 15.17 6.67 -6.76
C PRO A 241 14.34 7.03 -8.01
N MET A 242 14.77 8.02 -8.79
CA MET A 242 14.08 8.39 -10.03
C MET A 242 14.21 7.31 -11.11
N VAL A 243 15.43 6.81 -11.35
CA VAL A 243 15.68 5.73 -12.34
C VAL A 243 14.94 4.46 -11.93
N VAL A 244 14.99 4.11 -10.65
CA VAL A 244 14.29 2.95 -10.11
C VAL A 244 12.77 3.11 -10.26
N SER A 245 12.22 4.28 -9.94
CA SER A 245 10.79 4.57 -10.14
C SER A 245 10.38 4.50 -11.61
N TRP A 246 11.23 5.01 -12.51
CA TRP A 246 11.01 4.93 -13.96
C TRP A 246 11.03 3.48 -14.46
N LEU A 247 11.99 2.67 -14.00
CA LEU A 247 12.06 1.24 -14.29
C LEU A 247 10.79 0.50 -13.84
N PHE A 248 10.28 0.76 -12.63
CA PHE A 248 9.02 0.15 -12.16
C PHE A 248 7.80 0.57 -12.97
N ARG A 249 7.72 1.84 -13.37
CA ARG A 249 6.64 2.31 -14.25
C ARG A 249 6.72 1.62 -15.62
N PHE A 250 7.93 1.47 -16.16
CA PHE A 250 8.13 0.77 -17.43
C PHE A 250 7.78 -0.72 -17.34
N THR A 251 8.23 -1.42 -16.29
CA THR A 251 7.91 -2.85 -16.11
C THR A 251 6.41 -3.06 -15.87
N ASN A 252 5.76 -2.21 -15.07
CA ASN A 252 4.30 -2.23 -14.89
C ASN A 252 3.57 -2.05 -16.23
N GLY A 253 3.95 -1.06 -17.04
CA GLY A 253 3.36 -0.87 -18.36
C GLY A 253 3.55 -2.08 -19.29
N LYS A 254 4.69 -2.78 -19.20
CA LYS A 254 4.91 -4.03 -19.96
C LYS A 254 4.07 -5.19 -19.45
N ILE A 255 3.92 -5.35 -18.14
CA ILE A 255 3.12 -6.40 -17.50
C ILE A 255 1.63 -6.19 -17.81
N GLU A 256 1.14 -4.96 -17.71
CA GLU A 256 -0.25 -4.60 -18.06
C GLU A 256 -0.55 -4.89 -19.53
N ASN A 257 0.34 -4.51 -20.44
CA ASN A 257 0.22 -4.83 -21.86
C ASN A 257 0.21 -6.34 -22.12
N PHE A 258 1.07 -7.10 -21.42
CA PHE A 258 1.09 -8.56 -21.50
C PHE A 258 -0.23 -9.18 -21.00
N MET A 259 -0.73 -8.72 -19.85
CA MET A 259 -1.98 -9.17 -19.26
C MET A 259 -3.19 -8.84 -20.16
N GLY A 260 -3.23 -7.63 -20.73
CA GLY A 260 -4.27 -7.21 -21.67
C GLY A 260 -4.32 -8.08 -22.93
N ARG A 261 -3.16 -8.40 -23.51
CA ARG A 261 -3.06 -9.35 -24.64
C ARG A 261 -3.54 -10.76 -24.26
N ALA A 262 -3.12 -11.27 -23.10
CA ALA A 262 -3.50 -12.59 -22.62
C ALA A 262 -5.02 -12.70 -22.36
N LEU A 263 -5.64 -11.67 -21.81
CA LEU A 263 -7.10 -11.60 -21.60
C LEU A 263 -7.86 -11.48 -22.92
N ALA A 264 -7.39 -10.64 -23.84
CA ALA A 264 -8.01 -10.50 -25.17
C ALA A 264 -8.01 -11.83 -25.94
N ASP A 265 -6.91 -12.60 -25.88
CA ASP A 265 -6.81 -13.91 -26.51
C ASP A 265 -7.72 -14.95 -25.84
N ALA A 266 -7.84 -14.92 -24.51
CA ALA A 266 -8.75 -15.81 -23.78
C ALA A 266 -10.21 -15.53 -24.16
N HIS A 267 -10.62 -14.27 -24.17
CA HIS A 267 -11.95 -13.85 -24.58
C HIS A 267 -12.26 -14.23 -26.05
N LYS A 268 -11.29 -14.06 -26.97
CA LYS A 268 -11.45 -14.52 -28.37
C LYS A 268 -11.64 -16.04 -28.44
N LYS A 269 -10.92 -16.83 -27.64
CA LYS A 269 -11.06 -18.30 -27.58
C LYS A 269 -12.43 -18.70 -27.04
N GLU A 270 -12.89 -18.06 -25.97
CA GLU A 270 -14.20 -18.34 -25.39
C GLU A 270 -15.34 -18.00 -26.37
N LYS A 271 -15.29 -16.83 -27.00
CA LYS A 271 -16.27 -16.44 -28.03
C LYS A 271 -16.29 -17.44 -29.20
N LYS A 272 -15.15 -18.01 -29.59
CA LYS A 272 -15.09 -19.08 -30.59
C LYS A 272 -15.74 -20.37 -30.09
N LYS A 273 -15.49 -20.77 -28.83
CA LYS A 273 -16.12 -21.95 -28.21
C LYS A 273 -17.64 -21.79 -28.08
N MET A 274 -18.13 -20.63 -27.64
CA MET A 274 -19.57 -20.35 -27.56
C MET A 274 -20.24 -20.40 -28.95
N LYS A 275 -19.60 -19.83 -29.98
CA LYS A 275 -20.09 -19.94 -31.36
C LYS A 275 -20.10 -21.38 -31.87
N ALA A 276 -19.09 -22.18 -31.53
CA ALA A 276 -19.05 -23.59 -31.91
C ALA A 276 -20.13 -24.41 -31.19
N ALA A 277 -20.30 -24.22 -29.88
CA ALA A 277 -21.32 -24.88 -29.07
C ALA A 277 -22.74 -24.52 -29.56
N ARG A 278 -23.00 -23.25 -29.86
CA ARG A 278 -24.28 -22.81 -30.43
C ARG A 278 -24.56 -23.47 -31.78
N LYS A 279 -23.58 -23.55 -32.68
CA LYS A 279 -23.72 -24.26 -33.96
C LYS A 279 -23.97 -25.76 -33.76
N GLU A 280 -23.40 -26.36 -32.72
CA GLU A 280 -23.64 -27.76 -32.40
C GLU A 280 -25.06 -27.99 -31.86
N GLN A 281 -25.56 -27.10 -31.00
CA GLN A 281 -26.95 -27.11 -30.52
C GLN A 281 -27.94 -26.91 -31.67
N GLU A 282 -27.73 -25.91 -32.54
CA GLU A 282 -28.57 -25.68 -33.73
C GLU A 282 -28.60 -26.91 -34.65
N LYS A 283 -27.46 -27.63 -34.80
CA LYS A 283 -27.41 -28.90 -35.54
C LYS A 283 -28.19 -30.03 -34.86
N LYS A 284 -28.11 -30.14 -33.53
CA LYS A 284 -28.86 -31.14 -32.75
C LYS A 284 -30.36 -30.88 -32.83
N GLU A 285 -30.79 -29.64 -32.65
CA GLU A 285 -32.19 -29.22 -32.80
C GLU A 285 -32.70 -29.46 -34.23
N ALA A 286 -31.90 -29.12 -35.24
CA ALA A 286 -32.26 -29.40 -36.64
C ALA A 286 -32.37 -30.91 -36.93
N ALA A 287 -31.54 -31.74 -36.29
CA ALA A 287 -31.62 -33.20 -36.40
C ALA A 287 -32.90 -33.74 -35.75
N ILE A 288 -33.21 -33.29 -34.52
CA ILE A 288 -34.44 -33.66 -33.81
C ILE A 288 -35.68 -33.25 -34.60
N ALA A 289 -35.74 -31.99 -35.07
CA ALA A 289 -36.85 -31.51 -35.89
C ALA A 289 -37.00 -32.30 -37.21
N LYS A 290 -35.90 -32.79 -37.79
CA LYS A 290 -35.93 -33.65 -38.98
C LYS A 290 -36.44 -35.05 -38.65
N GLU A 291 -36.10 -35.59 -37.49
CA GLU A 291 -36.62 -36.88 -37.00
C GLU A 291 -38.10 -36.80 -36.66
N GLU A 292 -38.55 -35.76 -35.96
CA GLU A 292 -39.97 -35.50 -35.70
C GLU A 292 -40.77 -35.37 -37.00
N ARG A 293 -40.26 -34.61 -37.98
CA ARG A 293 -40.90 -34.53 -39.30
C ARG A 293 -40.97 -35.89 -40.00
N ARG A 294 -39.97 -36.75 -39.84
CA ARG A 294 -39.97 -38.12 -40.39
C ARG A 294 -40.96 -39.01 -39.65
N ALA A 295 -41.04 -38.92 -38.32
CA ALA A 295 -41.99 -39.64 -37.49
C ALA A 295 -43.44 -39.24 -37.81
N ALA A 296 -43.74 -37.94 -37.90
CA ALA A 296 -45.05 -37.43 -38.29
C ALA A 296 -45.45 -37.89 -39.71
N ARG A 297 -44.51 -37.92 -40.65
CA ARG A 297 -44.75 -38.48 -42.00
C ARG A 297 -45.04 -39.98 -41.96
N ARG A 298 -44.39 -40.75 -41.09
CA ARG A 298 -44.66 -42.18 -40.90
C ARG A 298 -46.01 -42.43 -40.25
N ALA A 299 -46.36 -41.69 -39.19
CA ALA A 299 -47.67 -41.76 -38.54
C ALA A 299 -48.82 -41.45 -39.51
N ARG A 300 -48.71 -40.36 -40.30
CA ARG A 300 -49.69 -40.03 -41.34
C ARG A 300 -49.83 -41.10 -42.43
N ARG A 301 -48.77 -41.87 -42.72
CA ARG A 301 -48.85 -42.99 -43.66
C ARG A 301 -49.57 -44.19 -43.03
N ALA A 302 -49.24 -44.53 -41.78
CA ALA A 302 -49.91 -45.60 -41.04
C ALA A 302 -51.41 -45.33 -40.86
N GLU A 303 -51.82 -44.09 -40.54
CA GLU A 303 -53.24 -43.71 -40.45
C GLU A 303 -53.97 -43.87 -41.79
N ARG A 304 -53.33 -43.49 -42.90
CA ARG A 304 -53.90 -43.65 -44.25
C ARG A 304 -54.07 -45.13 -44.60
N GLU A 305 -53.10 -45.97 -44.26
CA GLU A 305 -53.19 -47.42 -44.49
C GLU A 305 -54.25 -48.08 -43.60
N ALA A 306 -54.37 -47.67 -42.33
CA ALA A 306 -55.41 -48.12 -41.42
C ALA A 306 -56.81 -47.75 -41.95
N ARG A 307 -57.01 -46.48 -42.33
CA ARG A 307 -58.27 -46.02 -42.95
C ARG A 307 -58.62 -46.77 -44.23
N LYS A 308 -57.62 -47.05 -45.07
CA LYS A 308 -57.83 -47.81 -46.31
C LYS A 308 -58.31 -49.23 -46.00
N LYS A 309 -57.69 -49.91 -45.02
CA LYS A 309 -58.11 -51.25 -44.58
C LYS A 309 -59.51 -51.26 -43.96
N GLU A 310 -59.85 -50.23 -43.17
CA GLU A 310 -61.21 -50.09 -42.60
C GLU A 310 -62.27 -49.87 -43.69
N ALA A 311 -61.98 -49.06 -44.71
CA ALA A 311 -62.87 -48.84 -45.85
C ALA A 311 -63.05 -50.13 -46.68
N GLU A 312 -61.96 -50.85 -46.97
CA GLU A 312 -62.00 -52.16 -47.63
C GLU A 312 -62.84 -53.17 -46.83
N ALA A 313 -62.72 -53.21 -45.50
CA ALA A 313 -63.50 -54.08 -44.63
C ALA A 313 -65.00 -53.74 -44.58
N ARG A 314 -65.37 -52.48 -44.85
CA ARG A 314 -66.77 -52.04 -44.95
C ARG A 314 -67.37 -52.23 -46.35
N GLY A 315 -66.60 -52.69 -47.33
CA GLY A 315 -67.06 -52.84 -48.72
C GLY A 315 -67.24 -51.50 -49.46
N GLU A 316 -66.80 -50.39 -48.87
CA GLU A 316 -66.84 -49.08 -49.51
C GLU A 316 -65.60 -48.93 -50.40
N THR A 317 -65.82 -48.61 -51.69
CA THR A 317 -64.72 -48.33 -52.61
C THR A 317 -64.01 -47.07 -52.15
N TYR A 318 -62.78 -47.20 -51.64
CA TYR A 318 -62.00 -46.09 -51.12
C TYR A 318 -61.66 -45.09 -52.24
N GLU A 319 -62.43 -44.01 -52.35
CA GLU A 319 -61.98 -42.82 -53.06
C GLU A 319 -60.99 -42.07 -52.16
N PRO A 320 -59.73 -41.89 -52.56
CA PRO A 320 -58.79 -41.08 -51.80
C PRO A 320 -59.39 -39.68 -51.63
N PRO A 321 -59.34 -39.08 -50.42
CA PRO A 321 -59.92 -37.76 -50.20
C PRO A 321 -59.33 -36.81 -51.25
N LYS A 322 -60.18 -36.32 -52.16
CA LYS A 322 -59.84 -35.23 -53.08
C LYS A 322 -59.23 -34.15 -52.20
N LYS A 323 -57.95 -33.82 -52.44
CA LYS A 323 -57.27 -32.72 -51.75
C LYS A 323 -58.25 -31.54 -51.75
N PRO A 324 -58.55 -30.91 -50.60
CA PRO A 324 -59.44 -29.75 -50.59
C PRO A 324 -58.89 -28.75 -51.61
N GLU A 325 -59.70 -28.48 -52.63
CA GLU A 325 -59.32 -27.67 -53.79
C GLU A 325 -59.20 -26.17 -53.41
N SER A 326 -59.43 -25.83 -52.13
CA SER A 326 -59.38 -24.48 -51.57
C SER A 326 -57.97 -23.91 -51.34
N GLU A 327 -56.88 -24.63 -51.65
CA GLU A 327 -55.51 -24.08 -51.64
C GLU A 327 -54.92 -23.89 -53.05
N ARG A 328 -55.69 -24.14 -54.12
CA ARG A 328 -55.18 -24.07 -55.50
C ARG A 328 -55.40 -22.72 -56.20
N SER A 329 -55.82 -21.69 -55.46
CA SER A 329 -56.05 -20.35 -56.02
C SER A 329 -55.67 -19.25 -55.05
N GLN A 330 -54.40 -19.22 -54.66
CA GLN A 330 -53.71 -17.94 -54.66
C GLN A 330 -52.62 -17.99 -55.72
N PRO A 331 -52.76 -17.21 -56.82
CA PRO A 331 -51.63 -17.00 -57.70
C PRO A 331 -50.52 -16.40 -56.85
N THR A 332 -49.34 -17.02 -56.89
CA THR A 332 -48.10 -16.33 -56.59
C THR A 332 -47.96 -15.22 -57.62
N SER A 333 -48.66 -14.11 -57.40
CA SER A 333 -48.31 -12.83 -57.98
C SER A 333 -46.84 -12.65 -57.63
N ALA A 334 -46.02 -12.56 -58.67
CA ALA A 334 -44.74 -11.91 -58.60
C ALA A 334 -44.99 -10.43 -58.23
N THR A 335 -45.43 -10.19 -57.00
CA THR A 335 -45.26 -8.90 -56.36
C THR A 335 -43.77 -8.87 -56.10
N THR A 336 -43.08 -8.16 -56.98
CA THR A 336 -41.88 -7.40 -56.67
C THR A 336 -42.14 -6.73 -55.34
N VAL A 337 -41.81 -7.43 -54.26
CA VAL A 337 -41.59 -6.82 -52.95
C VAL A 337 -40.56 -5.76 -53.30
N PRO A 338 -40.88 -4.45 -53.15
CA PRO A 338 -39.86 -3.44 -53.33
C PRO A 338 -38.68 -3.93 -52.51
N GLU A 339 -37.50 -3.88 -53.12
CA GLU A 339 -36.25 -4.02 -52.42
C GLU A 339 -36.27 -2.96 -51.31
N VAL A 340 -36.91 -3.30 -50.20
CA VAL A 340 -36.68 -2.74 -48.89
C VAL A 340 -35.28 -3.24 -48.64
N LYS A 341 -34.33 -2.47 -49.19
CA LYS A 341 -33.00 -2.28 -48.66
C LYS A 341 -33.19 -2.51 -47.17
N PRO A 342 -32.62 -3.57 -46.59
CA PRO A 342 -32.82 -3.81 -45.18
C PRO A 342 -32.35 -2.55 -44.51
N THR A 343 -33.28 -1.68 -44.10
CA THR A 343 -33.04 -0.74 -43.04
C THR A 343 -32.52 -1.69 -41.98
N PRO A 344 -31.23 -1.55 -41.61
CA PRO A 344 -30.62 -2.48 -40.69
C PRO A 344 -31.62 -2.58 -39.57
N VAL A 345 -32.11 -3.80 -39.30
CA VAL A 345 -32.86 -4.06 -38.09
C VAL A 345 -31.91 -3.51 -37.04
N GLN A 346 -32.21 -2.30 -36.57
CA GLN A 346 -31.66 -1.73 -35.38
C GLN A 346 -32.01 -2.83 -34.40
N ASN A 347 -31.03 -3.67 -34.12
CA ASN A 347 -31.04 -4.56 -33.00
C ASN A 347 -31.23 -3.57 -31.87
N THR A 348 -32.47 -3.32 -31.47
CA THR A 348 -32.77 -2.51 -30.29
C THR A 348 -32.15 -3.16 -29.06
N THR A 349 -31.74 -4.43 -29.14
CA THR A 349 -30.87 -5.09 -28.16
C THR A 349 -29.40 -4.67 -28.26
N LYS A 350 -28.86 -4.36 -29.45
CA LYS A 350 -27.49 -3.84 -29.60
C LYS A 350 -27.40 -2.33 -29.39
N ASP A 351 -28.43 -1.56 -29.74
CA ASP A 351 -28.44 -0.13 -29.49
C ASP A 351 -28.68 0.19 -28.01
N VAL A 352 -29.45 -0.63 -27.27
CA VAL A 352 -29.52 -0.55 -25.79
C VAL A 352 -28.19 -0.96 -25.13
N GLU A 353 -27.45 -1.92 -25.70
CA GLU A 353 -26.12 -2.31 -25.19
C GLU A 353 -25.03 -1.28 -25.57
N ARG A 354 -25.18 -0.59 -26.70
CA ARG A 354 -24.29 0.51 -27.14
C ARG A 354 -24.53 1.80 -26.37
N GLU A 355 -25.78 2.11 -26.02
CA GLU A 355 -26.11 3.20 -25.07
C GLU A 355 -25.59 2.89 -23.67
N ARG A 356 -25.70 1.66 -23.16
CA ARG A 356 -25.10 1.29 -21.86
C ARG A 356 -23.57 1.42 -21.83
N HIS A 357 -22.90 1.14 -22.94
CA HIS A 357 -21.45 1.35 -23.04
C HIS A 357 -21.03 2.82 -23.23
N HIS A 358 -21.86 3.66 -23.85
CA HIS A 358 -21.60 5.11 -23.94
C HIS A 358 -21.90 5.86 -22.64
N VAL A 359 -22.94 5.46 -21.88
CA VAL A 359 -23.21 6.02 -20.55
C VAL A 359 -22.12 5.61 -19.54
N ALA A 360 -21.55 4.41 -19.66
CA ALA A 360 -20.42 3.98 -18.83
C ALA A 360 -19.07 4.61 -19.23
N ALA A 361 -18.93 5.08 -20.48
CA ALA A 361 -17.72 5.79 -20.93
C ALA A 361 -17.77 7.30 -20.63
N GLY A 362 -18.96 7.92 -20.65
CA GLY A 362 -19.12 9.34 -20.29
C GLY A 362 -19.08 9.63 -18.80
N ALA A 363 -19.28 8.63 -17.93
CA ALA A 363 -19.21 8.80 -16.47
C ALA A 363 -17.79 8.72 -15.88
N MET A 364 -16.75 8.55 -16.71
CA MET A 364 -15.34 8.53 -16.29
C MET A 364 -14.58 9.83 -16.62
N ASP A 365 -15.17 10.73 -17.42
CA ASP A 365 -14.54 12.01 -17.81
C ASP A 365 -15.02 13.22 -16.96
N GLU A 366 -15.87 13.02 -15.95
CA GLU A 366 -16.32 14.07 -15.00
C GLU A 366 -15.66 13.97 -13.61
N LEU A 367 -14.61 13.18 -13.46
CA LEU A 367 -13.80 13.09 -12.24
C LEU A 367 -12.31 13.22 -12.58
N ASP A 368 -11.92 14.41 -13.01
CA ASP A 368 -10.57 14.97 -12.85
C ASP A 368 -10.68 16.38 -12.24
#